data_AF-A0AAD7S7Y9-F1
#
_entry.id   AF-A0AAD7S7Y9-F1
#
_cell.length_a   1.000
_cell.length_b   1.000
_cell.length_c   1.000
_cell.angle_alpha   90.00
_cell.angle_beta   90.00
_cell.angle_gamma   90.00
#
_symmetry.space_group_name_H-M   'P 1'
#
loop_
_entity.id
_entity.type
_entity.pdbx_description
1 polymer ?
#
loop_
_entity_poly.entity_id
_entity_poly.type
_entity_poly.pdbx_seq_one_letter_code
_entity_poly.pdbx_strand_id
1 'polypeptide(L)'
;MRKKGSDESDHLAENSPATFDEALRHLQQSLAHLETLSHSFILSLKNSDQELLQNYSRLYDLSRSDKEKIHDLAVNMSMDGQPLSHVEQLLEVAVGPLDIPLKSVVHDAIERIVSALRGDNAALVDSRDPLKVLEGIVTSVHSNVQNGGSALSSDDLLAWLRPFCGNTSMPVKPRIEVLQILEQAFHLTDQDSRLLVFFRSQAVLKSCWPVKQLEIGDIENEEKRYQLFVELLNSSSKWEEMQHLMLLLQAWPPMTSEAIASSVENPWVKLTTAIMSHCASGTGCDDVGREVLGMCRSLRPTKHKLPVECIRLISGLLLQQPGFQLPALKLMTESGDEHLLTLTLAQISSVNKADESNCDAELLDLLLDAGFLIRCVETAFYPSLVDHLLTHHQERGWDVEEMCREMRQAGRVAEAGSLLLAYRGTHQGQFTFNTALAVVKRWL
;
A
#
# COMPACT_ATOMS: atom_id res chain seq x y z
N MET A 1 -23.16 29.25 61.77
CA MET A 1 -23.78 28.35 62.76
C MET A 1 -24.18 27.04 62.06
N ARG A 2 -23.84 25.88 62.67
CA ARG A 2 -24.35 24.48 62.54
C ARG A 2 -25.11 24.07 61.26
N LYS A 3 -24.70 23.11 60.42
CA LYS A 3 -24.44 21.63 60.53
C LYS A 3 -25.69 20.71 60.45
N LYS A 4 -25.73 19.93 59.35
CA LYS A 4 -26.17 18.53 59.08
C LYS A 4 -27.66 18.11 58.93
N GLY A 5 -27.84 17.29 57.87
CA GLY A 5 -28.88 16.27 57.63
C GLY A 5 -29.10 16.13 56.11
N SER A 6 -28.29 15.36 55.36
CA SER A 6 -28.41 13.91 55.09
C SER A 6 -29.73 13.53 54.43
N ASP A 7 -29.72 13.36 53.11
CA ASP A 7 -30.42 12.25 52.45
C ASP A 7 -29.54 11.75 51.30
N GLU A 8 -28.98 10.57 51.53
CA GLU A 8 -28.30 9.75 50.54
C GLU A 8 -29.35 9.01 49.70
N SER A 9 -28.96 8.75 48.45
CA SER A 9 -29.35 7.60 47.63
C SER A 9 -30.84 7.38 47.35
N ASP A 10 -31.25 7.73 46.13
CA ASP A 10 -32.13 6.87 45.33
C ASP A 10 -31.80 7.05 43.84
N HIS A 11 -30.67 6.46 43.43
CA HIS A 11 -30.50 5.96 42.07
C HIS A 11 -30.65 4.44 42.10
N LEU A 12 -31.85 3.99 42.46
CA LEU A 12 -32.28 2.63 42.16
C LEU A 12 -32.65 2.59 40.69
N ALA A 13 -31.83 1.89 39.92
CA ALA A 13 -32.16 1.47 38.57
C ALA A 13 -33.56 0.83 38.58
N GLU A 14 -34.41 1.28 37.66
CA GLU A 14 -35.74 0.72 37.39
C GLU A 14 -35.59 -0.73 36.90
N ASN A 15 -35.37 -1.67 37.82
CA ASN A 15 -35.57 -3.08 37.58
C ASN A 15 -37.08 -3.34 37.59
N SER A 16 -37.71 -3.11 36.43
CA SER A 16 -39.04 -3.65 36.17
C SER A 16 -38.97 -5.18 36.35
N PRO A 17 -39.83 -5.80 37.18
CA PRO A 17 -39.79 -7.24 37.39
C PRO A 17 -40.09 -7.95 36.07
N ALA A 18 -39.12 -8.70 35.56
CA ALA A 18 -39.27 -9.49 34.33
C ALA A 18 -40.55 -10.31 34.42
N THR A 19 -41.40 -10.16 33.40
CA THR A 19 -42.71 -10.86 33.39
C THR A 19 -42.49 -12.36 33.19
N PHE A 20 -43.42 -13.19 33.66
CA PHE A 20 -43.35 -14.63 33.44
C PHE A 20 -43.25 -14.98 31.94
N ASP A 21 -43.94 -14.22 31.08
CA ASP A 21 -43.89 -14.38 29.62
C ASP A 21 -42.52 -14.01 29.02
N GLU A 22 -41.80 -13.07 29.62
CA GLU A 22 -40.44 -12.72 29.22
C GLU A 22 -39.44 -13.81 29.64
N ALA A 23 -39.57 -14.33 30.86
CA ALA A 23 -38.78 -15.46 31.32
C ALA A 23 -39.03 -16.73 30.48
N LEU A 24 -40.29 -17.01 30.12
CA LEU A 24 -40.64 -18.14 29.27
C LEU A 24 -40.05 -18.00 27.87
N ARG A 25 -40.19 -16.83 27.21
CA ARG A 25 -39.57 -16.57 25.90
C ARG A 25 -38.06 -16.70 25.95
N HIS A 26 -37.44 -16.16 26.99
CA HIS A 26 -36.00 -16.24 27.20
C HIS A 26 -35.52 -17.71 27.30
N LEU A 27 -36.22 -18.54 28.08
CA LEU A 27 -35.89 -19.96 28.22
C LEU A 27 -36.13 -20.76 26.93
N GLN A 28 -37.23 -20.48 26.22
CA GLN A 28 -37.52 -21.11 24.93
C GLN A 28 -36.47 -20.78 23.88
N GLN A 29 -36.03 -19.52 23.80
CA GLN A 29 -34.93 -19.11 22.92
C GLN A 29 -33.62 -19.81 23.30
N SER A 30 -33.28 -19.86 24.59
CA SER A 30 -32.09 -20.56 25.07
C SER A 30 -32.13 -22.06 24.76
N LEU A 31 -33.29 -22.70 24.91
CA LEU A 31 -33.45 -24.12 24.56
C LEU A 31 -33.22 -24.35 23.06
N ALA A 32 -33.87 -23.56 22.21
CA ALA A 32 -33.71 -23.66 20.76
C ALA A 32 -32.25 -23.43 20.32
N HIS A 33 -31.54 -22.49 20.96
CA HIS A 33 -30.12 -22.26 20.70
C HIS A 33 -29.24 -23.43 21.15
N LEU A 34 -29.49 -24.03 22.32
CA LEU A 34 -28.70 -25.16 22.77
C LEU A 34 -28.82 -26.37 21.82
N GLU A 35 -29.97 -26.53 21.18
CA GLU A 35 -30.17 -27.58 20.17
C GLU A 35 -29.28 -27.37 18.93
N THR A 36 -29.03 -26.12 18.53
CA THR A 36 -28.21 -25.78 17.34
C THR A 36 -26.71 -25.88 17.60
N LEU A 37 -26.24 -25.85 18.85
CA LEU A 37 -24.81 -26.04 19.18
C LEU A 37 -24.25 -27.41 18.78
N SER A 38 -25.13 -28.41 18.61
CA SER A 38 -24.76 -29.75 18.13
C SER A 38 -24.61 -29.82 16.60
N HIS A 39 -24.97 -28.75 15.88
CA HIS A 39 -24.94 -28.73 14.42
C HIS A 39 -23.49 -28.84 13.90
N SER A 40 -23.32 -29.61 12.81
CA SER A 40 -22.00 -29.93 12.23
C SER A 40 -21.19 -28.67 11.90
N PHE A 41 -21.84 -27.64 11.36
CA PHE A 41 -21.21 -26.35 11.07
C PHE A 41 -20.66 -25.66 12.33
N ILE A 42 -21.45 -25.57 13.41
CA ILE A 42 -21.01 -24.93 14.66
C ILE A 42 -19.87 -25.71 15.31
N LEU A 43 -19.92 -27.04 15.27
CA LEU A 43 -18.82 -27.89 15.71
C LEU A 43 -17.56 -27.68 14.87
N SER A 44 -17.70 -27.44 13.57
CA SER A 44 -16.55 -27.16 12.70
C SER A 44 -15.87 -25.83 13.06
N LEU A 45 -16.62 -24.79 13.41
CA LEU A 45 -16.08 -23.52 13.91
C LEU A 45 -15.37 -23.72 15.25
N LYS A 46 -16.00 -24.46 16.18
CA LYS A 46 -15.48 -24.70 17.52
C LYS A 46 -14.16 -25.50 17.53
N ASN A 47 -14.07 -26.50 16.66
CA ASN A 47 -12.94 -27.43 16.61
C ASN A 47 -11.90 -27.05 15.54
N SER A 48 -12.02 -25.86 14.93
CA SER A 48 -11.07 -25.36 13.94
C SER A 48 -9.73 -25.03 14.59
N ASP A 49 -8.62 -25.20 13.85
CA ASP A 49 -7.29 -24.76 14.28
C ASP A 49 -7.10 -23.23 14.16
N GLN A 50 -8.02 -22.54 13.50
CA GLN A 50 -7.97 -21.09 13.32
C GLN A 50 -8.67 -20.36 14.48
N GLU A 51 -7.91 -19.54 15.22
CA GLU A 51 -8.41 -18.76 16.36
C GLU A 51 -9.62 -17.87 15.98
N LEU A 52 -9.62 -17.30 14.77
CA LEU A 52 -10.73 -16.51 14.25
C LEU A 52 -12.05 -17.30 14.18
N LEU A 53 -11.99 -18.55 13.69
CA LEU A 53 -13.18 -19.41 13.58
C LEU A 53 -13.68 -19.88 14.95
N GLN A 54 -12.76 -20.17 15.88
CA GLN A 54 -13.09 -20.46 17.28
C GLN A 54 -13.77 -19.25 17.94
N ASN A 55 -13.31 -18.04 17.63
CA ASN A 55 -13.93 -16.81 18.15
C ASN A 55 -15.38 -16.65 17.64
N TYR A 56 -15.66 -16.95 16.37
CA TYR A 56 -17.04 -16.95 15.88
C TYR A 56 -17.92 -17.96 16.61
N SER A 57 -17.41 -19.16 16.88
CA SER A 57 -18.15 -20.17 17.67
C SER A 57 -18.49 -19.64 19.07
N ARG A 58 -17.54 -18.96 19.73
CA ARG A 58 -17.77 -18.34 21.04
C ARG A 58 -18.79 -17.20 20.97
N LEU A 59 -18.69 -16.32 19.98
CA LEU A 59 -19.63 -15.21 19.78
C LEU A 59 -21.03 -15.74 19.45
N TYR A 60 -21.12 -16.82 18.69
CA TYR A 60 -22.37 -17.51 18.40
C TYR A 60 -23.02 -18.06 19.68
N ASP A 61 -22.26 -18.76 20.54
CA ASP A 61 -22.75 -19.28 21.82
C ASP A 61 -23.27 -18.14 22.74
N LEU A 62 -22.51 -17.04 22.82
CA LEU A 62 -22.89 -15.84 23.58
C LEU A 62 -24.11 -15.10 22.98
N SER A 63 -24.40 -15.30 21.71
CA SER A 63 -25.53 -14.66 21.03
C SER A 63 -26.88 -15.22 21.47
N ARG A 64 -26.93 -16.49 21.87
CA ARG A 64 -28.17 -17.24 22.13
C ARG A 64 -29.16 -17.22 20.95
N SER A 65 -28.65 -17.20 19.72
CA SER A 65 -29.46 -17.03 18.50
C SER A 65 -30.34 -15.77 18.53
N ASP A 66 -29.88 -14.71 19.20
CA ASP A 66 -30.51 -13.40 19.15
C ASP A 66 -30.34 -12.76 17.77
N LYS A 67 -31.43 -12.24 17.20
CA LYS A 67 -31.45 -11.77 15.81
C LYS A 67 -30.40 -10.70 15.52
N GLU A 68 -30.27 -9.71 16.40
CA GLU A 68 -29.34 -8.60 16.21
C GLU A 68 -27.89 -9.08 16.36
N LYS A 69 -27.61 -9.88 17.38
CA LYS A 69 -26.27 -10.44 17.61
C LYS A 69 -25.82 -11.39 16.51
N ILE A 70 -26.73 -12.20 15.97
CA ILE A 70 -26.44 -13.09 14.83
C ILE A 70 -26.20 -12.27 13.57
N HIS A 71 -27.00 -11.23 13.32
CA HIS A 71 -26.77 -10.31 12.22
C HIS A 71 -25.39 -9.66 12.33
N ASP A 72 -25.03 -9.11 13.49
CA ASP A 72 -23.72 -8.50 13.72
C ASP A 72 -22.56 -9.50 13.56
N LEU A 73 -22.73 -10.75 14.03
CA LEU A 73 -21.75 -11.80 13.81
C LEU A 73 -21.59 -12.14 12.33
N ALA A 74 -22.69 -12.22 11.57
CA ALA A 74 -22.67 -12.49 10.14
C ALA A 74 -22.02 -11.33 9.35
N VAL A 75 -22.25 -10.08 9.78
CA VAL A 75 -21.57 -8.90 9.22
C VAL A 75 -20.08 -8.97 9.50
N ASN A 76 -19.66 -9.32 10.72
CA ASN A 76 -18.26 -9.48 11.07
C ASN A 76 -17.58 -10.57 10.25
N MET A 77 -18.21 -11.75 10.11
CA MET A 77 -17.70 -12.82 9.23
C MET A 77 -17.52 -12.33 7.79
N SER A 78 -18.47 -11.55 7.28
CA SER A 78 -18.38 -10.96 5.93
C SER A 78 -17.21 -9.98 5.83
N MET A 79 -17.04 -9.09 6.80
CA MET A 79 -15.92 -8.13 6.88
C MET A 79 -14.56 -8.80 7.09
N ASP A 80 -14.54 -9.98 7.70
CA ASP A 80 -13.35 -10.81 7.83
C ASP A 80 -13.01 -11.57 6.54
N GLY A 81 -13.82 -11.43 5.48
CA GLY A 81 -13.62 -12.09 4.19
C GLY A 81 -13.93 -13.59 4.20
N GLN A 82 -14.80 -14.04 5.11
CA GLN A 82 -15.20 -15.45 5.14
C GLN A 82 -16.04 -15.82 3.91
N PRO A 83 -15.95 -17.09 3.44
CA PRO A 83 -16.80 -17.58 2.35
C PRO A 83 -18.28 -17.33 2.65
N LEU A 84 -19.03 -16.83 1.67
CA LEU A 84 -20.45 -16.52 1.85
C LEU A 84 -21.28 -17.76 2.21
N SER A 85 -20.86 -18.95 1.77
CA SER A 85 -21.47 -20.21 2.19
C SER A 85 -21.37 -20.46 3.70
N HIS A 86 -20.30 -20.01 4.36
CA HIS A 86 -20.18 -20.11 5.82
C HIS A 86 -21.10 -19.09 6.51
N VAL A 87 -21.26 -17.90 5.93
CA VAL A 87 -22.18 -16.88 6.44
C VAL A 87 -23.63 -17.37 6.29
N GLU A 88 -24.00 -17.92 5.13
CA GLU A 88 -25.31 -18.55 4.90
C GLU A 88 -25.56 -19.71 5.85
N GLN A 89 -24.59 -20.62 6.04
CA GLN A 89 -24.71 -21.72 6.99
C GLN A 89 -24.87 -21.23 8.44
N LEU A 90 -24.17 -20.17 8.84
CA LEU A 90 -24.39 -19.57 10.16
C LEU A 90 -25.83 -19.08 10.27
N LEU A 91 -26.32 -18.34 9.27
CA LEU A 91 -27.69 -17.84 9.24
C LEU A 91 -28.66 -19.02 9.31
N GLU A 92 -28.58 -20.01 8.44
CA GLU A 92 -29.47 -21.19 8.45
C GLU A 92 -29.50 -21.93 9.80
N VAL A 93 -28.36 -22.05 10.48
CA VAL A 93 -28.25 -22.79 11.74
C VAL A 93 -28.71 -21.95 12.94
N ALA A 94 -28.35 -20.68 12.97
CA ALA A 94 -28.77 -19.74 14.01
C ALA A 94 -30.26 -19.38 13.89
N VAL A 95 -30.74 -19.36 12.65
CA VAL A 95 -31.99 -18.79 12.20
C VAL A 95 -32.83 -19.88 11.53
N GLY A 96 -33.53 -20.69 12.34
CA GLY A 96 -34.91 -21.03 11.94
C GLY A 96 -35.68 -19.72 11.64
N PRO A 97 -36.83 -19.70 10.95
CA PRO A 97 -37.31 -18.60 10.09
C PRO A 97 -37.34 -17.17 10.73
N LEU A 98 -36.19 -16.52 10.94
CA LEU A 98 -36.09 -15.11 11.36
C LEU A 98 -35.85 -14.16 10.17
N ASP A 99 -35.90 -14.69 8.94
CA ASP A 99 -35.84 -13.94 7.67
C ASP A 99 -34.69 -12.92 7.62
N ILE A 100 -33.46 -13.33 7.92
CA ILE A 100 -32.26 -12.51 7.71
C ILE A 100 -31.68 -12.85 6.33
N PRO A 101 -31.88 -12.02 5.29
CA PRO A 101 -31.32 -12.31 3.99
C PRO A 101 -29.81 -12.02 3.99
N LEU A 102 -29.00 -12.92 3.41
CA LEU A 102 -27.56 -12.70 3.20
C LEU A 102 -27.29 -11.33 2.57
N LYS A 103 -28.16 -10.91 1.65
CA LYS A 103 -28.08 -9.61 0.99
C LYS A 103 -28.05 -8.43 1.95
N SER A 104 -28.83 -8.47 3.04
CA SER A 104 -28.81 -7.41 4.06
C SER A 104 -27.49 -7.38 4.83
N VAL A 105 -26.95 -8.55 5.18
CA VAL A 105 -25.68 -8.67 5.89
C VAL A 105 -24.52 -8.08 5.09
N VAL A 106 -24.43 -8.43 3.80
CA VAL A 106 -23.35 -7.92 2.93
C VAL A 106 -23.53 -6.44 2.63
N HIS A 107 -24.76 -5.97 2.46
CA HIS A 107 -25.06 -4.54 2.32
C HIS A 107 -24.59 -3.74 3.54
N ASP A 108 -24.89 -4.21 4.75
CA ASP A 108 -24.49 -3.52 5.97
C ASP A 108 -22.97 -3.53 6.18
N ALA A 109 -22.28 -4.61 5.77
CA ALA A 109 -20.82 -4.64 5.72
C ALA A 109 -20.25 -3.57 4.76
N ILE A 110 -20.84 -3.41 3.57
CA ILE A 110 -20.46 -2.39 2.59
C ILE A 110 -20.70 -0.98 3.16
N GLU A 111 -21.84 -0.73 3.79
CA GLU A 111 -22.14 0.58 4.40
C GLU A 111 -21.15 0.94 5.53
N ARG A 112 -20.74 -0.04 6.36
CA ARG A 112 -19.68 0.17 7.37
C ARG A 112 -18.34 0.56 6.73
N ILE A 113 -17.93 -0.13 5.66
CA ILE A 113 -16.71 0.23 4.90
C ILE A 113 -16.82 1.62 4.29
N VAL A 114 -17.94 1.93 3.62
CA VAL A 114 -18.17 3.23 2.99
C VAL A 114 -18.14 4.35 4.04
N SER A 115 -18.67 4.10 5.23
CA SER A 115 -18.61 5.04 6.36
C SER A 115 -17.17 5.24 6.85
N ALA A 116 -16.39 4.17 6.95
CA ALA A 116 -14.97 4.26 7.30
C ALA A 116 -14.14 5.01 6.23
N LEU A 117 -14.41 4.77 4.93
CA LEU A 117 -13.80 5.50 3.82
C LEU A 117 -14.20 7.00 3.80
N ARG A 118 -15.31 7.36 4.44
CA ARG A 118 -15.73 8.75 4.67
C ARG A 118 -15.01 9.42 5.85
N GLY A 119 -14.22 8.67 6.61
CA GLY A 119 -13.50 9.15 7.79
C GLY A 119 -14.25 8.92 9.11
N ASP A 120 -15.33 8.12 9.12
CA ASP A 120 -15.94 7.66 10.36
C ASP A 120 -15.15 6.48 10.93
N ASN A 121 -14.13 6.78 11.74
CA ASN A 121 -13.24 5.80 12.35
C ASN A 121 -13.95 4.88 13.36
N ALA A 122 -15.20 5.17 13.76
CA ALA A 122 -15.97 4.30 14.64
C ALA A 122 -16.57 3.09 13.89
N ALA A 123 -16.57 3.10 12.56
CA ALA A 123 -17.26 2.10 11.74
C ALA A 123 -16.51 0.77 11.55
N LEU A 124 -15.18 0.72 11.82
CA LEU A 124 -14.39 -0.50 11.74
C LEU A 124 -13.80 -0.88 13.11
N VAL A 125 -14.04 -2.13 13.51
CA VAL A 125 -13.40 -2.74 14.68
C VAL A 125 -11.93 -3.02 14.31
N ASP A 126 -10.99 -2.61 15.19
CA ASP A 126 -9.54 -2.92 15.12
C ASP A 126 -8.67 -2.20 14.06
N SER A 127 -9.00 -0.98 13.64
CA SER A 127 -8.11 -0.16 12.76
C SER A 127 -7.73 -0.84 11.44
N ARG A 128 -8.59 -1.74 10.93
CA ARG A 128 -8.36 -2.45 9.68
C ARG A 128 -8.45 -1.51 8.49
N ASP A 129 -7.65 -1.78 7.46
CA ASP A 129 -7.70 -1.04 6.20
C ASP A 129 -9.06 -1.29 5.50
N PRO A 130 -9.93 -0.27 5.35
CA PRO A 130 -11.25 -0.44 4.74
C PRO A 130 -11.20 -1.00 3.32
N LEU A 131 -10.14 -0.71 2.56
CA LEU A 131 -10.00 -1.16 1.17
C LEU A 131 -9.66 -2.64 1.08
N LYS A 132 -8.81 -3.14 1.99
CA LYS A 132 -8.51 -4.59 2.07
C LYS A 132 -9.73 -5.39 2.50
N VAL A 133 -10.51 -4.84 3.43
CA VAL A 133 -11.78 -5.45 3.86
C VAL A 133 -12.76 -5.52 2.69
N LEU A 134 -12.88 -4.44 1.91
CA LEU A 134 -13.70 -4.44 0.69
C LEU A 134 -13.23 -5.48 -0.33
N GLU A 135 -11.92 -5.57 -0.58
CA GLU A 135 -11.33 -6.56 -1.49
C GLU A 135 -11.70 -8.00 -1.07
N GLY A 136 -11.64 -8.31 0.23
CA GLY A 136 -12.06 -9.61 0.77
C GLY A 136 -13.54 -9.92 0.54
N ILE A 137 -14.43 -8.95 0.76
CA ILE A 137 -15.87 -9.10 0.52
C ILE A 137 -16.14 -9.32 -0.98
N VAL A 138 -15.57 -8.48 -1.85
CA VAL A 138 -15.78 -8.56 -3.29
C VAL A 138 -15.27 -9.90 -3.82
N THR A 139 -14.12 -10.38 -3.34
CA THR A 139 -13.58 -11.70 -3.70
C THR A 139 -14.50 -12.85 -3.25
N SER A 140 -15.09 -12.73 -2.05
CA SER A 140 -16.02 -13.71 -1.50
C SER A 140 -17.32 -13.77 -2.30
N VAL A 141 -17.88 -12.61 -2.67
CA VAL A 141 -19.05 -12.50 -3.55
C VAL A 141 -18.74 -13.07 -4.92
N HIS A 142 -17.60 -12.72 -5.51
CA HIS A 142 -17.19 -13.23 -6.82
C HIS A 142 -17.09 -14.76 -6.83
N SER A 143 -16.43 -15.33 -5.82
CA SER A 143 -16.29 -16.78 -5.68
C SER A 143 -17.65 -17.47 -5.51
N ASN A 144 -18.57 -16.87 -4.77
CA ASN A 144 -19.92 -17.40 -4.60
C ASN A 144 -20.70 -17.44 -5.93
N VAL A 145 -20.63 -16.36 -6.72
CA VAL A 145 -21.28 -16.31 -8.05
C VAL A 145 -20.67 -17.36 -8.99
N GLN A 146 -19.34 -17.52 -9.00
CA GLN A 146 -18.67 -18.55 -9.80
C GLN A 146 -19.10 -19.98 -9.42
N ASN A 147 -19.33 -20.21 -8.12
CA ASN A 147 -19.78 -21.50 -7.60
C ASN A 147 -21.30 -21.73 -7.77
N GLY A 148 -22.01 -20.85 -8.48
CA GLY A 148 -23.44 -20.99 -8.79
C GLY A 148 -24.39 -20.43 -7.74
N GLY A 149 -23.89 -19.66 -6.76
CA GLY A 149 -24.71 -18.96 -5.79
C GLY A 149 -25.53 -17.84 -6.45
N SER A 150 -26.83 -17.76 -6.13
CA SER A 150 -27.76 -16.78 -6.72
C SER A 150 -28.26 -15.71 -5.73
N ALA A 151 -27.86 -15.79 -4.46
CA ALA A 151 -28.34 -14.87 -3.43
C ALA A 151 -27.84 -13.42 -3.61
N LEU A 152 -26.68 -13.26 -4.26
CA LEU A 152 -26.00 -11.99 -4.50
C LEU A 152 -25.42 -11.97 -5.91
N SER A 153 -25.51 -10.82 -6.58
CA SER A 153 -24.90 -10.59 -7.89
C SER A 153 -23.81 -9.51 -7.82
N SER A 154 -22.95 -9.47 -8.83
CA SER A 154 -22.00 -8.36 -9.01
C SER A 154 -22.71 -7.01 -9.16
N ASP A 155 -23.91 -7.00 -9.76
CA ASP A 155 -24.72 -5.78 -9.93
C ASP A 155 -25.17 -5.19 -8.60
N ASP A 156 -25.43 -6.03 -7.59
CA ASP A 156 -25.79 -5.56 -6.25
C ASP A 156 -24.65 -4.77 -5.62
N LEU A 157 -23.41 -5.30 -5.67
CA LEU A 157 -22.21 -4.60 -5.19
C LEU A 157 -21.99 -3.27 -5.92
N LEU A 158 -22.15 -3.27 -7.25
CA LEU A 158 -22.03 -2.07 -8.07
C LEU A 158 -23.09 -1.03 -7.67
N ALA A 159 -24.34 -1.44 -7.45
CA ALA A 159 -25.41 -0.55 -7.05
C ALA A 159 -25.13 0.13 -5.71
N TRP A 160 -24.56 -0.59 -4.74
CA TRP A 160 -24.25 -0.06 -3.41
C TRP A 160 -23.01 0.85 -3.38
N LEU A 161 -21.99 0.56 -4.20
CA LEU A 161 -20.76 1.36 -4.25
C LEU A 161 -20.86 2.59 -5.18
N ARG A 162 -21.81 2.59 -6.13
CA ARG A 162 -22.00 3.68 -7.10
C ARG A 162 -22.22 5.06 -6.46
N PRO A 163 -23.04 5.23 -5.41
CA PRO A 163 -23.20 6.53 -4.74
C PRO A 163 -21.89 7.07 -4.17
N PHE A 164 -21.05 6.20 -3.58
CA PHE A 164 -19.73 6.58 -3.07
C PHE A 164 -18.78 6.97 -4.21
N CYS A 165 -18.67 6.14 -5.24
CA CYS A 165 -17.79 6.38 -6.38
C CYS A 165 -18.16 7.63 -7.18
N GLY A 166 -19.45 8.01 -7.20
CA GLY A 166 -19.95 9.21 -7.88
C GLY A 166 -19.85 10.50 -7.07
N ASN A 167 -19.60 10.44 -5.76
CA ASN A 167 -19.63 11.61 -4.88
C ASN A 167 -18.35 12.45 -5.00
N THR A 168 -18.49 13.69 -5.47
CA THR A 168 -17.37 14.63 -5.68
C THR A 168 -16.82 15.25 -4.40
N SER A 169 -17.56 15.19 -3.30
CA SER A 169 -17.09 15.65 -1.99
C SER A 169 -16.11 14.67 -1.32
N MET A 170 -16.00 13.46 -1.86
CA MET A 170 -15.12 12.41 -1.34
C MET A 170 -13.71 12.48 -1.96
N PRO A 171 -12.66 12.11 -1.21
CA PRO A 171 -11.30 12.06 -1.74
C PRO A 171 -11.20 11.16 -2.98
N VAL A 172 -10.41 11.61 -3.97
CA VAL A 172 -10.30 10.93 -5.28
C VAL A 172 -9.66 9.54 -5.16
N LYS A 173 -8.64 9.40 -4.32
CA LYS A 173 -7.85 8.17 -4.21
C LYS A 173 -8.68 6.94 -3.76
N PRO A 174 -9.43 6.98 -2.64
CA PRO A 174 -10.32 5.89 -2.25
C PRO A 174 -11.35 5.52 -3.33
N ARG A 175 -11.88 6.50 -4.06
CA ARG A 175 -12.84 6.26 -5.15
C ARG A 175 -12.21 5.47 -6.29
N ILE A 176 -10.96 5.80 -6.66
CA ILE A 176 -10.22 5.07 -7.69
C ILE A 176 -9.90 3.65 -7.22
N GLU A 177 -9.45 3.48 -5.98
CA GLU A 177 -9.09 2.18 -5.41
C GLU A 177 -10.30 1.24 -5.31
N VAL A 178 -11.47 1.73 -4.89
CA VAL A 178 -12.73 0.96 -4.94
C VAL A 178 -13.04 0.50 -6.37
N LEU A 179 -12.93 1.39 -7.35
CA LEU A 179 -13.14 1.03 -8.76
C LEU A 179 -12.09 0.02 -9.26
N GLN A 180 -10.87 0.01 -8.71
CA GLN A 180 -9.82 -0.97 -9.03
C GLN A 180 -10.10 -2.34 -8.46
N ILE A 181 -10.57 -2.43 -7.22
CA ILE A 181 -11.00 -3.68 -6.60
C ILE A 181 -12.11 -4.33 -7.44
N LEU A 182 -13.10 -3.54 -7.88
CA LEU A 182 -14.19 -4.03 -8.72
C LEU A 182 -13.72 -4.51 -10.11
N GLU A 183 -12.74 -3.82 -10.72
CA GLU A 183 -12.14 -4.24 -12.00
C GLU A 183 -11.43 -5.59 -11.90
N GLN A 184 -10.71 -5.81 -10.80
CA GLN A 184 -9.90 -7.01 -10.62
C GLN A 184 -10.76 -8.23 -10.30
N ALA A 185 -11.84 -8.03 -9.54
CA ALA A 185 -12.72 -9.11 -9.14
C ALA A 185 -13.74 -9.50 -10.22
N PHE A 186 -14.12 -8.59 -11.11
CA PHE A 186 -15.11 -8.88 -12.15
C PHE A 186 -14.49 -8.95 -13.53
N HIS A 187 -14.88 -9.94 -14.31
CA HIS A 187 -14.57 -10.00 -15.73
C HIS A 187 -15.43 -8.95 -16.45
N LEU A 188 -14.91 -7.73 -16.55
CA LEU A 188 -15.60 -6.64 -17.23
C LEU A 188 -15.63 -6.88 -18.74
N THR A 189 -16.75 -6.56 -19.37
CA THR A 189 -16.80 -6.48 -20.83
C THR A 189 -15.92 -5.31 -21.31
N ASP A 190 -15.54 -5.30 -22.59
CA ASP A 190 -14.80 -4.18 -23.19
C ASP A 190 -15.55 -2.84 -23.05
N GLN A 191 -16.89 -2.87 -22.98
CA GLN A 191 -17.69 -1.67 -22.76
C GLN A 191 -17.60 -1.20 -21.31
N ASP A 192 -17.70 -2.12 -20.35
CA ASP A 192 -17.64 -1.81 -18.92
C ASP A 192 -16.24 -1.34 -18.51
N SER A 193 -15.18 -1.92 -19.09
CA SER A 193 -13.81 -1.47 -18.85
C SER A 193 -13.59 -0.04 -19.36
N ARG A 194 -14.11 0.32 -20.54
CA ARG A 194 -14.09 1.70 -21.05
C ARG A 194 -14.87 2.67 -20.16
N LEU A 195 -16.05 2.27 -19.70
CA LEU A 195 -16.84 3.07 -18.76
C LEU A 195 -16.13 3.25 -17.43
N LEU A 196 -15.42 2.24 -16.95
CA LEU A 196 -14.63 2.35 -15.73
C LEU A 196 -13.49 3.35 -15.86
N VAL A 197 -12.75 3.30 -16.97
CA VAL A 197 -11.74 4.31 -17.30
C VAL A 197 -12.38 5.69 -17.39
N PHE A 198 -13.59 5.81 -17.94
CA PHE A 198 -14.35 7.07 -17.98
C PHE A 198 -14.63 7.61 -16.59
N PHE A 199 -15.20 6.79 -15.70
CA PHE A 199 -15.56 7.23 -14.35
C PHE A 199 -14.33 7.59 -13.52
N ARG A 200 -13.23 6.84 -13.64
CA ARG A 200 -11.97 7.17 -12.98
C ARG A 200 -11.39 8.49 -13.48
N SER A 201 -11.37 8.69 -14.80
CA SER A 201 -10.90 9.93 -15.42
C SER A 201 -11.75 11.11 -14.95
N GLN A 202 -13.07 10.97 -15.00
CA GLN A 202 -14.00 12.00 -14.56
C GLN A 202 -13.85 12.31 -13.05
N ALA A 203 -13.56 11.31 -12.21
CA ALA A 203 -13.32 11.50 -10.79
C ALA A 203 -12.11 12.40 -10.53
N VAL A 204 -11.03 12.23 -11.30
CA VAL A 204 -9.84 13.08 -11.22
C VAL A 204 -10.10 14.47 -11.81
N LEU A 205 -10.71 14.54 -13.00
CA LEU A 205 -10.92 15.80 -13.72
C LEU A 205 -11.84 16.74 -12.97
N LYS A 206 -12.91 16.24 -12.34
CA LYS A 206 -13.84 17.08 -11.57
C LYS A 206 -13.17 17.79 -10.39
N SER A 207 -12.07 17.27 -9.86
CA SER A 207 -11.36 17.85 -8.72
C SER A 207 -10.45 19.02 -9.11
N CYS A 208 -9.69 18.89 -10.20
CA CYS A 208 -8.72 19.92 -10.61
C CYS A 208 -9.13 20.74 -11.85
N TRP A 209 -9.99 20.19 -12.71
CA TRP A 209 -10.45 20.83 -13.94
C TRP A 209 -11.98 20.80 -14.06
N PRO A 210 -12.73 21.45 -13.14
CA PRO A 210 -14.19 21.38 -13.12
C PRO A 210 -14.87 21.94 -14.37
N VAL A 211 -14.16 22.78 -15.15
CA VAL A 211 -14.65 23.37 -16.40
C VAL A 211 -14.53 22.42 -17.59
N LYS A 212 -13.62 21.43 -17.54
CA LYS A 212 -13.41 20.47 -18.63
C LYS A 212 -14.50 19.40 -18.58
N GLN A 213 -15.35 19.38 -19.60
CA GLN A 213 -16.30 18.29 -19.80
C GLN A 213 -15.58 17.14 -20.49
N LEU A 214 -15.59 15.97 -19.85
CA LEU A 214 -15.02 14.74 -20.40
C LEU A 214 -16.12 13.96 -21.11
N GLU A 215 -15.88 13.61 -22.37
CA GLU A 215 -16.72 12.70 -23.14
C GLU A 215 -16.11 11.30 -23.17
N ILE A 216 -16.95 10.26 -23.35
CA ILE A 216 -16.46 8.87 -23.48
C ILE A 216 -15.52 8.75 -24.68
N GLY A 217 -15.75 9.57 -25.72
CA GLY A 217 -14.89 9.63 -26.89
C GLY A 217 -13.45 10.02 -26.57
N ASP A 218 -13.19 10.83 -25.55
CA ASP A 218 -11.85 11.37 -25.22
C ASP A 218 -10.89 10.34 -24.63
N ILE A 219 -11.41 9.21 -24.17
CA ILE A 219 -10.63 8.15 -23.51
C ILE A 219 -10.80 6.78 -24.16
N GLU A 220 -11.41 6.75 -25.35
CA GLU A 220 -11.78 5.52 -26.05
C GLU A 220 -10.58 4.63 -26.36
N ASN A 221 -9.43 5.22 -26.65
CA ASN A 221 -8.20 4.51 -26.99
C ASN A 221 -6.96 5.16 -26.37
N GLU A 222 -5.82 4.47 -26.45
CA GLU A 222 -4.55 4.94 -25.89
C GLU A 222 -4.13 6.32 -26.42
N GLU A 223 -4.28 6.56 -27.72
CA GLU A 223 -3.89 7.82 -28.36
C GLU A 223 -4.70 9.01 -27.82
N LYS A 224 -6.03 8.88 -27.71
CA LYS A 224 -6.89 9.94 -27.19
C LYS A 224 -6.62 10.20 -25.70
N ARG A 225 -6.37 9.14 -24.92
CA ARG A 225 -5.92 9.28 -23.51
C ARG A 225 -4.61 10.05 -23.42
N TYR A 226 -3.65 9.75 -24.29
CA TYR A 226 -2.39 10.48 -24.37
C TYR A 226 -2.58 11.95 -24.73
N GLN A 227 -3.40 12.25 -25.74
CA GLN A 227 -3.74 13.62 -26.14
C GLN A 227 -4.39 14.41 -24.99
N LEU A 228 -5.35 13.80 -24.29
CA LEU A 228 -5.98 14.41 -23.11
C LEU A 228 -4.94 14.67 -22.01
N PHE A 229 -4.05 13.72 -21.73
CA PHE A 229 -2.98 13.92 -20.75
C PHE A 229 -2.06 15.10 -21.13
N VAL A 230 -1.64 15.19 -22.38
CA VAL A 230 -0.79 16.30 -22.85
C VAL A 230 -1.52 17.64 -22.77
N GLU A 231 -2.82 17.68 -23.12
CA GLU A 231 -3.65 18.89 -22.98
C GLU A 231 -3.72 19.37 -21.52
N LEU A 232 -4.00 18.44 -20.59
CA LEU A 232 -4.07 18.74 -19.17
C LEU A 232 -2.70 19.17 -18.62
N LEU A 233 -1.62 18.48 -19.01
CA LEU A 233 -0.26 18.81 -18.60
C LEU A 233 0.13 20.22 -19.04
N ASN A 234 -0.17 20.58 -20.29
CA ASN A 234 0.16 21.91 -20.83
C ASN A 234 -0.67 23.04 -20.21
N SER A 235 -1.87 22.73 -19.71
CA SER A 235 -2.71 23.69 -18.99
C SER A 235 -2.46 23.73 -17.48
N SER A 236 -1.59 22.85 -16.96
CA SER A 236 -1.29 22.74 -15.54
C SER A 236 -0.20 23.72 -15.10
N SER A 237 -0.47 24.46 -14.04
CA SER A 237 0.47 25.41 -13.42
C SER A 237 0.71 25.14 -11.93
N LYS A 238 -0.16 24.35 -11.29
CA LYS A 238 -0.09 24.08 -9.85
C LYS A 238 0.48 22.69 -9.58
N TRP A 239 1.13 22.55 -8.42
CA TRP A 239 1.61 21.25 -7.93
C TRP A 239 0.46 20.24 -7.73
N GLU A 240 -0.67 20.69 -7.19
CA GLU A 240 -1.87 19.86 -6.98
C GLU A 240 -2.38 19.24 -8.28
N GLU A 241 -2.33 19.99 -9.38
CA GLU A 241 -2.71 19.52 -10.72
C GLU A 241 -1.76 18.41 -11.19
N MET A 242 -0.45 18.56 -10.96
CA MET A 242 0.54 17.52 -11.27
C MET A 242 0.30 16.24 -10.47
N GLN A 243 -0.03 16.34 -9.19
CA GLN A 243 -0.39 15.18 -8.36
C GLN A 243 -1.64 14.47 -8.88
N HIS A 244 -2.65 15.23 -9.36
CA HIS A 244 -3.83 14.64 -9.97
C HIS A 244 -3.53 13.98 -11.32
N LEU A 245 -2.58 14.50 -12.11
CA LEU A 245 -2.10 13.81 -13.31
C LEU A 245 -1.42 12.48 -12.99
N MET A 246 -0.67 12.38 -11.88
CA MET A 246 -0.10 11.10 -11.42
C MET A 246 -1.21 10.09 -11.12
N LEU A 247 -2.25 10.50 -10.41
CA LEU A 247 -3.41 9.66 -10.11
C LEU A 247 -4.15 9.23 -11.38
N LEU A 248 -4.29 10.14 -12.36
CA LEU A 248 -4.91 9.83 -13.64
C LEU A 248 -4.15 8.74 -14.40
N LEU A 249 -2.82 8.85 -14.48
CA LEU A 249 -1.98 7.87 -15.15
C LEU A 249 -2.02 6.49 -14.46
N GLN A 250 -2.11 6.45 -13.13
CA GLN A 250 -2.27 5.20 -12.36
C GLN A 250 -3.67 4.58 -12.51
N ALA A 251 -4.69 5.41 -12.75
CA ALA A 251 -6.07 4.95 -12.90
C ALA A 251 -6.35 4.34 -14.29
N TRP A 252 -5.51 4.68 -15.26
CA TRP A 252 -5.58 4.28 -16.66
C TRP A 252 -4.90 2.93 -16.94
N PRO A 253 -5.23 2.24 -18.04
CA PRO A 253 -4.36 1.18 -18.56
C PRO A 253 -2.97 1.74 -18.92
N PRO A 254 -1.87 1.01 -18.68
CA PRO A 254 -0.53 1.42 -19.10
C PRO A 254 -0.50 1.76 -20.60
N MET A 255 0.25 2.79 -20.97
CA MET A 255 0.48 3.10 -22.38
C MET A 255 1.57 2.18 -22.89
N THR A 256 1.23 1.31 -23.84
CA THR A 256 2.08 0.19 -24.28
C THR A 256 2.63 0.36 -25.68
N SER A 257 2.19 1.38 -26.42
CA SER A 257 2.74 1.70 -27.74
C SER A 257 4.26 1.85 -27.65
N GLU A 258 5.00 1.03 -28.41
CA GLU A 258 6.46 1.00 -28.41
C GLU A 258 7.09 2.38 -28.66
N ALA A 259 6.43 3.21 -29.47
CA ALA A 259 6.85 4.57 -29.78
C ALA A 259 6.86 5.51 -28.56
N ILE A 260 5.98 5.25 -27.58
CA ILE A 260 5.76 6.10 -26.41
C ILE A 260 6.38 5.46 -25.16
N ALA A 261 6.31 4.13 -25.03
CA ALA A 261 6.60 3.42 -23.78
C ALA A 261 8.04 3.61 -23.29
N SER A 262 9.03 3.67 -24.18
CA SER A 262 10.46 3.79 -23.81
C SER A 262 11.11 5.08 -24.32
N SER A 263 10.32 6.12 -24.61
CA SER A 263 10.81 7.37 -25.18
C SER A 263 10.57 8.57 -24.26
N VAL A 264 11.08 9.74 -24.68
CA VAL A 264 10.76 11.04 -24.04
C VAL A 264 9.27 11.39 -24.13
N GLU A 265 8.53 10.71 -25.00
CA GLU A 265 7.08 10.86 -25.11
C GLU A 265 6.33 10.08 -24.04
N ASN A 266 7.00 9.25 -23.24
CA ASN A 266 6.36 8.54 -22.13
C ASN A 266 5.68 9.54 -21.17
N PRO A 267 4.40 9.32 -20.80
CA PRO A 267 3.65 10.23 -19.93
C PRO A 267 4.34 10.52 -18.60
N TRP A 268 4.98 9.52 -17.99
CA TRP A 268 5.70 9.69 -16.73
C TRP A 268 6.96 10.54 -16.89
N VAL A 269 7.65 10.42 -18.02
CA VAL A 269 8.82 11.25 -18.36
C VAL A 269 8.37 12.68 -18.64
N LYS A 270 7.27 12.88 -19.40
CA LYS A 270 6.70 14.22 -19.64
C LYS A 270 6.23 14.90 -18.36
N LEU A 271 5.53 14.16 -17.50
CA LEU A 271 5.09 14.67 -16.21
C LEU A 271 6.26 15.10 -15.34
N THR A 272 7.29 14.24 -15.24
CA THR A 272 8.53 14.59 -14.53
C THR A 272 9.20 15.82 -15.13
N THR A 273 9.26 15.93 -16.46
CA THR A 273 9.82 17.09 -17.16
C THR A 273 9.07 18.39 -16.81
N ALA A 274 7.74 18.36 -16.80
CA ALA A 274 6.91 19.50 -16.43
C ALA A 274 7.09 19.86 -14.94
N ILE A 275 7.13 18.87 -14.06
CA ILE A 275 7.40 19.05 -12.63
C ILE A 275 8.76 19.74 -12.43
N MET A 276 9.82 19.26 -13.09
CA MET A 276 11.16 19.86 -12.98
C MET A 276 11.19 21.31 -13.50
N SER A 277 10.49 21.59 -14.61
CA SER A 277 10.39 22.95 -15.17
C SER A 277 9.68 23.93 -14.22
N HIS A 278 8.62 23.48 -13.54
CA HIS A 278 7.92 24.28 -12.54
C HIS A 278 8.76 24.54 -11.29
N CYS A 279 9.60 23.58 -10.89
CA CYS A 279 10.49 23.73 -9.74
C CYS A 279 11.62 24.74 -9.99
N ALA A 280 12.19 24.75 -11.20
CA ALA A 280 13.20 25.74 -11.60
C ALA A 280 12.68 27.19 -11.55
N SER A 281 11.35 27.37 -11.60
CA SER A 281 10.68 28.67 -11.56
C SER A 281 10.45 29.20 -10.13
N GLY A 282 10.93 28.50 -9.10
CA GLY A 282 10.91 28.95 -7.70
C GLY A 282 9.55 28.84 -6.99
N THR A 283 8.56 28.21 -7.63
CA THR A 283 7.18 28.07 -7.13
C THR A 283 6.86 26.64 -6.64
N GLY A 284 7.88 25.81 -6.40
CA GLY A 284 7.74 24.38 -6.11
C GLY A 284 7.83 23.99 -4.62
N CYS A 285 7.46 22.74 -4.33
CA CYS A 285 7.61 22.09 -3.03
C CYS A 285 9.11 21.87 -2.69
N ASP A 286 9.50 22.06 -1.43
CA ASP A 286 10.90 21.97 -0.96
C ASP A 286 11.54 20.58 -1.16
N ASP A 287 10.76 19.53 -1.52
CA ASP A 287 11.26 18.16 -1.69
C ASP A 287 10.71 17.42 -2.93
N VAL A 288 10.67 18.11 -4.07
CA VAL A 288 10.18 17.52 -5.33
C VAL A 288 11.00 16.28 -5.75
N GLY A 289 12.30 16.26 -5.46
CA GLY A 289 13.16 15.11 -5.75
C GLY A 289 12.69 13.83 -5.05
N ARG A 290 12.28 13.92 -3.77
CA ARG A 290 11.73 12.77 -3.04
C ARG A 290 10.36 12.37 -3.55
N GLU A 291 9.51 13.31 -3.95
CA GLU A 291 8.20 13.01 -4.54
C GLU A 291 8.34 12.22 -5.84
N VAL A 292 9.25 12.62 -6.74
CA VAL A 292 9.54 11.89 -7.98
C VAL A 292 10.11 10.49 -7.69
N LEU A 293 11.00 10.36 -6.69
CA LEU A 293 11.52 9.07 -6.25
C LEU A 293 10.41 8.17 -5.69
N GLY A 294 9.56 8.73 -4.82
CA GLY A 294 8.41 8.05 -4.23
C GLY A 294 7.43 7.56 -5.29
N MET A 295 7.14 8.39 -6.30
CA MET A 295 6.34 8.03 -7.48
C MET A 295 6.95 6.82 -8.21
N CYS A 296 8.24 6.87 -8.55
CA CYS A 296 8.87 5.78 -9.29
C CYS A 296 8.83 4.46 -8.48
N ARG A 297 9.04 4.54 -7.16
CA ARG A 297 8.95 3.39 -6.25
C ARG A 297 7.52 2.84 -6.16
N SER A 298 6.51 3.69 -6.09
CA SER A 298 5.10 3.25 -6.03
C SER A 298 4.64 2.56 -7.30
N LEU A 299 5.25 2.87 -8.45
CA LEU A 299 4.92 2.24 -9.73
C LEU A 299 5.57 0.86 -9.91
N ARG A 300 6.69 0.57 -9.23
CA ARG A 300 7.47 -0.67 -9.38
C ARG A 300 6.67 -1.97 -9.18
N PRO A 301 5.81 -2.13 -8.15
CA PRO A 301 5.04 -3.36 -7.95
C PRO A 301 3.79 -3.45 -8.84
N THR A 302 3.51 -2.44 -9.67
CA THR A 302 2.24 -2.32 -10.40
C THR A 302 2.40 -2.66 -11.88
N LYS A 303 1.27 -2.77 -12.60
CA LYS A 303 1.23 -2.86 -14.07
C LYS A 303 1.85 -1.65 -14.78
N HIS A 304 2.15 -0.56 -14.06
CA HIS A 304 2.78 0.65 -14.58
C HIS A 304 4.29 0.71 -14.36
N LYS A 305 4.95 -0.43 -14.09
CA LYS A 305 6.41 -0.50 -13.94
C LYS A 305 7.10 0.21 -15.10
N LEU A 306 7.93 1.19 -14.77
CA LEU A 306 8.65 1.99 -15.75
C LEU A 306 9.76 1.17 -16.42
N PRO A 307 9.93 1.26 -17.75
CA PRO A 307 11.10 0.73 -18.43
C PRO A 307 12.39 1.40 -17.94
N VAL A 308 13.51 0.68 -18.04
CA VAL A 308 14.84 1.15 -17.64
C VAL A 308 15.21 2.46 -18.36
N GLU A 309 14.85 2.60 -19.64
CA GLU A 309 15.08 3.83 -20.41
C GLU A 309 14.33 5.04 -19.83
N CYS A 310 13.10 4.86 -19.35
CA CYS A 310 12.37 5.94 -18.67
C CYS A 310 13.02 6.31 -17.34
N ILE A 311 13.50 5.32 -16.59
CA ILE A 311 14.27 5.57 -15.37
C ILE A 311 15.53 6.37 -15.69
N ARG A 312 16.27 6.00 -16.76
CA ARG A 312 17.45 6.74 -17.23
C ARG A 312 17.13 8.19 -17.55
N LEU A 313 16.03 8.44 -18.27
CA LEU A 313 15.60 9.80 -18.63
C LEU A 313 15.20 10.60 -17.38
N ILE A 314 14.42 10.02 -16.47
CA ILE A 314 14.00 10.66 -15.21
C ILE A 314 15.20 10.99 -14.33
N SER A 315 16.12 10.04 -14.13
CA SER A 315 17.37 10.27 -13.41
C SER A 315 18.21 11.37 -14.06
N GLY A 316 18.27 11.40 -15.40
CA GLY A 316 18.94 12.47 -16.15
C GLY A 316 18.34 13.85 -15.89
N LEU A 317 17.00 13.96 -15.84
CA LEU A 317 16.31 15.21 -15.51
C LEU A 317 16.62 15.68 -14.08
N LEU A 318 16.64 14.76 -13.12
CA LEU A 318 16.99 15.06 -11.73
C LEU A 318 18.44 15.53 -11.59
N LEU A 319 19.38 14.89 -12.29
CA LEU A 319 20.81 15.25 -12.25
C LEU A 319 21.10 16.64 -12.85
N GLN A 320 20.24 17.16 -13.73
CA GLN A 320 20.40 18.50 -14.30
C GLN A 320 20.08 19.63 -13.31
N GLN A 321 19.37 19.32 -12.22
CA GLN A 321 18.94 20.31 -11.24
C GLN A 321 19.84 20.28 -9.99
N PRO A 322 20.25 21.44 -9.46
CA PRO A 322 21.01 21.50 -8.22
C PRO A 322 20.16 20.98 -7.05
N GLY A 323 20.71 20.07 -6.24
CA GLY A 323 20.05 19.54 -5.05
C GLY A 323 19.26 18.23 -5.23
N PHE A 324 19.08 17.73 -6.46
CA PHE A 324 18.37 16.47 -6.72
C PHE A 324 19.29 15.28 -7.07
N GLN A 325 20.59 15.42 -6.83
CA GLN A 325 21.57 14.37 -7.07
C GLN A 325 21.26 13.10 -6.25
N LEU A 326 20.93 13.26 -4.97
CA LEU A 326 20.66 12.13 -4.08
C LEU A 326 19.45 11.27 -4.54
N PRO A 327 18.26 11.84 -4.81
CA PRO A 327 17.15 11.09 -5.41
C PRO A 327 17.51 10.40 -6.74
N ALA A 328 18.30 11.06 -7.60
CA ALA A 328 18.72 10.48 -8.86
C ALA A 328 19.61 9.23 -8.66
N LEU A 329 20.59 9.32 -7.77
CA LEU A 329 21.51 8.21 -7.44
C LEU A 329 20.75 7.01 -6.87
N LYS A 330 19.79 7.23 -5.95
CA LYS A 330 18.94 6.16 -5.41
C LYS A 330 18.14 5.47 -6.51
N LEU A 331 17.51 6.25 -7.39
CA LEU A 331 16.69 5.71 -8.48
C LEU A 331 17.51 4.87 -9.47
N MET A 332 18.72 5.34 -9.82
CA MET A 332 19.62 4.60 -10.72
C MET A 332 20.13 3.31 -10.07
N THR A 333 20.52 3.36 -8.79
CA THR A 333 21.04 2.20 -8.06
C THR A 333 19.99 1.10 -7.90
N GLU A 334 18.74 1.47 -7.59
CA GLU A 334 17.64 0.52 -7.43
C GLU A 334 17.19 -0.16 -8.72
N SER A 335 17.58 0.35 -9.89
CA SER A 335 17.16 -0.22 -11.18
C SER A 335 17.74 -1.62 -11.42
N GLY A 336 18.91 -1.91 -10.84
CA GLY A 336 19.67 -3.15 -11.08
C GLY A 336 20.25 -3.28 -12.50
N ASP A 337 20.12 -2.25 -13.34
CA ASP A 337 20.62 -2.27 -14.72
C ASP A 337 22.09 -1.84 -14.79
N GLU A 338 22.94 -2.65 -15.42
CA GLU A 338 24.39 -2.39 -15.46
C GLU A 338 24.78 -1.06 -16.12
N HIS A 339 24.00 -0.57 -17.10
CA HIS A 339 24.26 0.72 -17.72
C HIS A 339 23.97 1.85 -16.73
N LEU A 340 22.84 1.79 -16.01
CA LEU A 340 22.51 2.74 -14.94
C LEU A 340 23.48 2.67 -13.75
N LEU A 341 23.95 1.47 -13.37
CA LEU A 341 24.97 1.31 -12.34
C LEU A 341 26.30 1.94 -12.76
N THR A 342 26.66 1.83 -14.04
CA THR A 342 27.85 2.49 -14.59
C THR A 342 27.73 4.01 -14.57
N LEU A 343 26.56 4.56 -14.92
CA LEU A 343 26.28 5.99 -14.80
C LEU A 343 26.31 6.46 -13.35
N THR A 344 25.77 5.66 -12.42
CA THR A 344 25.83 5.92 -10.98
C THR A 344 27.27 6.04 -10.50
N LEU A 345 28.13 5.09 -10.89
CA LEU A 345 29.56 5.14 -10.54
C LEU A 345 30.24 6.39 -11.10
N ALA A 346 29.93 6.79 -12.34
CA ALA A 346 30.48 8.00 -12.96
C ALA A 346 30.06 9.26 -12.19
N GLN A 347 28.80 9.34 -11.74
CA GLN A 347 28.31 10.45 -10.92
C GLN A 347 28.90 10.45 -9.51
N ILE A 348 29.13 9.30 -8.89
CA ILE A 348 29.80 9.21 -7.59
C ILE A 348 31.26 9.62 -7.70
N SER A 349 31.94 9.22 -8.79
CA SER A 349 33.35 9.52 -9.02
C SER A 349 33.62 11.00 -9.30
N SER A 350 32.62 11.75 -9.76
CA SER A 350 32.73 13.21 -9.97
C SER A 350 32.58 14.01 -8.67
N VAL A 351 32.11 13.38 -7.59
CA VAL A 351 31.94 14.02 -6.29
C VAL A 351 33.26 14.01 -5.52
N ASN A 352 33.78 15.21 -5.25
CA ASN A 352 35.06 15.37 -4.53
C ASN A 352 34.94 15.11 -3.02
N LYS A 353 33.76 15.33 -2.43
CA LYS A 353 33.53 15.15 -0.98
C LYS A 353 32.11 14.63 -0.73
N ALA A 354 32.02 13.51 -0.02
CA ALA A 354 30.75 13.01 0.48
C ALA A 354 30.26 13.87 1.67
N ASP A 355 29.02 14.35 1.61
CA ASP A 355 28.35 15.08 2.68
C ASP A 355 26.86 14.71 2.75
N GLU A 356 26.14 15.24 3.74
CA GLU A 356 24.72 14.92 3.97
C GLU A 356 23.79 15.30 2.80
N SER A 357 24.25 16.14 1.86
CA SER A 357 23.44 16.53 0.68
C SER A 357 23.53 15.53 -0.48
N ASN A 358 24.60 14.72 -0.51
CA ASN A 358 24.87 13.78 -1.60
C ASN A 358 24.97 12.31 -1.15
N CYS A 359 25.09 12.06 0.15
CA CYS A 359 25.30 10.74 0.73
C CYS A 359 24.51 10.60 2.04
N ASP A 360 23.49 9.73 2.02
CA ASP A 360 22.72 9.35 3.20
C ASP A 360 22.74 7.84 3.44
N ALA A 361 22.26 7.41 4.61
CA ALA A 361 22.26 6.00 5.00
C ALA A 361 21.51 5.11 4.00
N GLU A 362 20.39 5.60 3.46
CA GLU A 362 19.59 4.86 2.47
C GLU A 362 20.36 4.64 1.16
N LEU A 363 21.07 5.65 0.66
CA LEU A 363 21.92 5.48 -0.52
C LEU A 363 23.06 4.50 -0.25
N LEU A 364 23.68 4.53 0.94
CA LEU A 364 24.74 3.60 1.31
C LEU A 364 24.23 2.15 1.35
N ASP A 365 23.05 1.90 1.90
CA ASP A 365 22.38 0.59 1.86
C ASP A 365 22.22 0.11 0.43
N LEU A 366 21.64 0.95 -0.44
CA LEU A 366 21.38 0.60 -1.84
C LEU A 366 22.67 0.31 -2.61
N LEU A 367 23.74 1.08 -2.37
CA LEU A 367 25.04 0.87 -3.00
C LEU A 367 25.68 -0.44 -2.55
N LEU A 368 25.61 -0.78 -1.26
CA LEU A 368 26.13 -2.05 -0.73
C LEU A 368 25.36 -3.24 -1.28
N ASP A 369 24.02 -3.16 -1.31
CA ASP A 369 23.16 -4.20 -1.90
C ASP A 369 23.42 -4.38 -3.41
N ALA A 370 23.81 -3.32 -4.11
CA ALA A 370 24.21 -3.35 -5.52
C ALA A 370 25.70 -3.70 -5.76
N GLY A 371 26.46 -4.06 -4.72
CA GLY A 371 27.86 -4.50 -4.83
C GLY A 371 28.87 -3.38 -5.11
N PHE A 372 28.56 -2.12 -4.78
CA PHE A 372 29.44 -0.98 -5.08
C PHE A 372 30.68 -0.86 -4.20
N LEU A 373 30.82 -1.68 -3.15
CA LEU A 373 31.98 -1.60 -2.25
C LEU A 373 33.33 -1.66 -3.01
N ILE A 374 33.43 -2.55 -4.00
CA ILE A 374 34.64 -2.71 -4.82
C ILE A 374 34.75 -1.59 -5.86
N ARG A 375 33.61 -1.19 -6.45
CA ARG A 375 33.54 -0.18 -7.52
C ARG A 375 33.88 1.22 -7.01
N CYS A 376 33.57 1.52 -5.74
CA CYS A 376 33.74 2.82 -5.14
C CYS A 376 35.08 3.04 -4.43
N VAL A 377 36.01 2.09 -4.43
CA VAL A 377 37.29 2.18 -3.68
C VAL A 377 38.05 3.49 -3.91
N GLU A 378 38.00 4.03 -5.13
CA GLU A 378 38.72 5.25 -5.52
C GLU A 378 37.87 6.54 -5.36
N THR A 379 36.65 6.44 -4.84
CA THR A 379 35.72 7.57 -4.73
C THR A 379 35.64 8.11 -3.30
N ALA A 380 35.14 9.34 -3.17
CA ALA A 380 34.92 9.98 -1.87
C ALA A 380 33.89 9.26 -0.98
N PHE A 381 33.12 8.31 -1.54
CA PHE A 381 32.07 7.56 -0.84
C PHE A 381 32.63 6.31 -0.12
N TYR A 382 33.81 5.84 -0.49
CA TYR A 382 34.39 4.62 0.08
C TYR A 382 34.49 4.62 1.61
N PRO A 383 34.99 5.69 2.26
CA PRO A 383 35.07 5.71 3.72
C PRO A 383 33.69 5.59 4.38
N SER A 384 32.68 6.30 3.85
CA SER A 384 31.30 6.25 4.36
C SER A 384 30.67 4.88 4.15
N LEU A 385 30.92 4.21 3.02
CA LEU A 385 30.46 2.85 2.77
C LEU A 385 31.06 1.85 3.76
N VAL A 386 32.35 1.96 4.06
CA VAL A 386 33.03 1.09 5.01
C VAL A 386 32.49 1.30 6.43
N ASP A 387 32.34 2.55 6.87
CA ASP A 387 31.80 2.87 8.19
C ASP A 387 30.36 2.37 8.36
N HIS A 388 29.51 2.59 7.35
CA HIS A 388 28.12 2.14 7.33
C HIS A 388 27.98 0.60 7.31
N LEU A 389 28.83 -0.08 6.52
CA LEU A 389 28.91 -1.54 6.49
C LEU A 389 29.28 -2.09 7.88
N LEU A 390 30.33 -1.56 8.51
CA LEU A 390 30.81 -2.04 9.80
C LEU A 390 29.79 -1.82 10.93
N THR A 391 29.01 -0.74 10.85
CA THR A 391 27.97 -0.43 11.84
C THR A 391 26.70 -1.28 11.68
N HIS A 392 26.26 -1.56 10.44
CA HIS A 392 24.95 -2.20 10.18
C HIS A 392 25.01 -3.63 9.63
N HIS A 393 26.20 -4.24 9.47
CA HIS A 393 26.35 -5.58 8.89
C HIS A 393 25.48 -6.67 9.54
N GLN A 394 25.27 -6.63 10.86
CA GLN A 394 24.48 -7.64 11.57
C GLN A 394 22.98 -7.52 11.29
N GLU A 395 22.49 -6.28 11.16
CA GLU A 395 21.06 -6.00 10.93
C GLU A 395 20.65 -6.30 9.49
N ARG A 396 21.54 -6.00 8.54
CA ARG A 396 21.31 -6.17 7.10
C ARG A 396 21.76 -7.53 6.55
N GLY A 397 22.50 -8.32 7.34
CA GLY A 397 23.00 -9.63 6.95
C GLY A 397 24.14 -9.62 5.94
N TRP A 398 24.91 -8.52 5.87
CA TRP A 398 26.07 -8.44 4.97
C TRP A 398 27.25 -9.25 5.49
N ASP A 399 27.76 -10.18 4.67
CA ASP A 399 28.97 -10.95 5.00
C ASP A 399 30.24 -10.15 4.63
N VAL A 400 30.81 -9.49 5.65
CA VAL A 400 32.03 -8.69 5.51
C VAL A 400 33.24 -9.54 5.11
N GLU A 401 33.32 -10.80 5.53
CA GLU A 401 34.45 -11.69 5.18
C GLU A 401 34.38 -12.14 3.71
N GLU A 402 33.17 -12.38 3.20
CA GLU A 402 32.92 -12.62 1.78
C GLU A 402 33.25 -11.40 0.93
N MET A 403 32.77 -10.21 1.31
CA MET A 403 33.10 -8.95 0.61
C MET A 403 34.62 -8.71 0.59
N CYS A 404 35.34 -8.99 1.69
CA CYS A 404 36.81 -8.93 1.71
C CYS A 404 37.47 -9.97 0.78
N ARG A 405 36.85 -11.13 0.55
CA ARG A 405 37.32 -12.15 -0.39
C ARG A 405 37.16 -11.64 -1.83
N GLU A 406 36.00 -11.07 -2.16
CA GLU A 406 35.72 -10.51 -3.49
C GLU A 406 36.65 -9.32 -3.79
N MET A 407 36.86 -8.42 -2.83
CA MET A 407 37.82 -7.32 -2.96
C MET A 407 39.25 -7.81 -3.27
N ARG A 408 39.70 -8.91 -2.63
CA ARG A 408 40.99 -9.53 -2.93
C ARG A 408 41.04 -10.12 -4.33
N GLN A 409 39.96 -10.78 -4.77
CA GLN A 409 39.85 -11.31 -6.13
C GLN A 409 39.88 -10.19 -7.19
N ALA A 410 39.30 -9.02 -6.86
CA ALA A 410 39.35 -7.81 -7.68
C ALA A 410 40.68 -7.03 -7.60
N GLY A 411 41.69 -7.54 -6.88
CA GLY A 411 43.02 -6.94 -6.78
C GLY A 411 43.17 -5.81 -5.74
N ARG A 412 42.12 -5.51 -4.96
CA ARG A 412 42.10 -4.47 -3.91
C ARG A 412 42.51 -5.03 -2.55
N VAL A 413 43.72 -5.58 -2.48
CA VAL A 413 44.21 -6.37 -1.33
C VAL A 413 44.43 -5.50 -0.09
N ALA A 414 44.94 -4.28 -0.24
CA ALA A 414 45.25 -3.39 0.88
C ALA A 414 43.97 -2.88 1.56
N GLU A 415 42.95 -2.58 0.76
CA GLU A 415 41.64 -2.12 1.20
C GLU A 415 40.86 -3.25 1.85
N ALA A 416 40.86 -4.44 1.25
CA ALA A 416 40.29 -5.65 1.86
C ALA A 416 40.94 -5.98 3.22
N GLY A 417 42.27 -5.85 3.31
CA GLY A 417 43.01 -6.04 4.55
C GLY A 417 42.62 -5.01 5.62
N SER A 418 42.44 -3.75 5.23
CA SER A 418 42.04 -2.67 6.15
C SER A 418 40.60 -2.85 6.64
N LEU A 419 39.67 -3.24 5.76
CA LEU A 419 38.30 -3.58 6.12
C LEU A 419 38.23 -4.77 7.10
N LEU A 420 38.99 -5.82 6.85
CA LEU A 420 39.02 -7.00 7.73
C LEU A 420 39.60 -6.69 9.12
N LEU A 421 40.64 -5.84 9.17
CA LEU A 421 41.23 -5.36 10.43
C LEU A 421 40.21 -4.51 11.22
N ALA A 422 39.48 -3.65 10.52
CA ALA A 422 38.41 -2.84 11.10
C ALA A 422 37.27 -3.70 11.66
N TYR A 423 36.80 -4.68 10.87
CA TYR A 423 35.75 -5.63 11.25
C TYR A 423 36.10 -6.45 12.49
N ARG A 424 37.37 -6.86 12.63
CA ARG A 424 37.84 -7.63 13.79
C ARG A 424 38.17 -6.78 15.02
N GLY A 425 37.88 -5.48 14.99
CA GLY A 425 38.05 -4.58 16.14
C GLY A 425 39.50 -4.29 16.50
N THR A 426 40.42 -4.27 15.53
CA THR A 426 41.82 -3.92 15.81
C THR A 426 41.97 -2.45 16.24
N HIS A 427 42.93 -2.18 17.13
CA HIS A 427 43.15 -0.86 17.73
C HIS A 427 43.40 0.23 16.66
N GLN A 428 42.87 1.45 16.86
CA GLN A 428 42.90 2.56 15.88
C GLN A 428 44.29 2.86 15.29
N GLY A 429 45.37 2.59 16.02
CA GLY A 429 46.76 2.74 15.55
C GLY A 429 47.24 1.70 14.53
N GLN A 430 46.46 0.67 14.22
CA GLN A 430 46.78 -0.43 13.29
C GLN A 430 45.68 -0.66 12.23
N PHE A 431 44.74 0.28 12.10
CA PHE A 431 43.52 0.12 11.32
C PHE A 431 43.75 -0.02 9.80
N THR A 432 44.90 0.43 9.30
CA THR A 432 45.27 0.28 7.89
C THR A 432 46.27 -0.87 7.71
N PHE A 433 46.02 -1.70 6.69
CA PHE A 433 46.85 -2.88 6.40
C PHE A 433 48.34 -2.55 6.30
N ASN A 434 48.68 -1.42 5.68
CA ASN A 434 50.08 -0.96 5.55
C ASN A 434 50.72 -0.63 6.90
N THR A 435 49.96 -0.06 7.84
CA THR A 435 50.45 0.27 9.19
C THR A 435 50.64 -1.01 10.00
N ALA A 436 49.67 -1.93 9.95
CA ALA A 436 49.79 -3.23 10.59
C ALA A 436 51.00 -4.02 10.06
N LEU A 437 51.20 -4.05 8.74
CA LEU A 437 52.31 -4.74 8.09
C LEU A 437 53.67 -4.10 8.42
N ALA A 438 53.74 -2.77 8.52
CA ALA A 438 54.95 -2.06 8.93
C ALA A 438 55.34 -2.35 10.40
N VAL A 439 54.36 -2.49 11.29
CA VAL A 439 54.60 -2.93 12.67
C VAL A 439 55.13 -4.35 12.70
N VAL A 440 54.46 -5.30 12.02
CA VAL A 440 54.91 -6.70 11.97
C VAL A 440 56.34 -6.82 11.42
N LYS A 441 56.68 -6.06 10.36
CA LYS A 441 58.05 -6.00 9.81
C LYS A 441 59.11 -5.44 10.77
N ARG A 442 58.73 -4.70 11.82
CA ARG A 442 59.66 -4.24 12.87
C ARG A 442 59.86 -5.28 13.99
N TRP A 443 58.94 -6.23 14.10
CA TRP A 443 58.97 -7.28 15.13
C TRP A 443 59.60 -8.60 14.63
N LEU A 444 59.55 -8.85 13.32
CA LEU A 444 60.34 -9.86 12.60
C LEU A 444 61.74 -9.32 12.29
#